data_AF-A0A6A5ASS1-F1
#
_entry.id   AF-A0A6A5ASS1-F1
#
_cell.length_a   1.000
_cell.length_b   1.000
_cell.length_c   1.000
_cell.angle_alpha   90.00
_cell.angle_beta   90.00
_cell.angle_gamma   90.00
#
_symmetry.space_group_name_H-M   'P 1'
#
loop_
_entity.id
_entity.type
_entity.pdbx_description
1 polymer ?
#
loop_
_entity_poly.entity_id
_entity_poly.type
_entity_poly.pdbx_seq_one_letter_code
_entity_poly.pdbx_strand_id
1 'polypeptide(L)'
;MHAVRPITPYGVTVLFEGYGNTEEVPTAYLRPLETKAAAAVAAPKQDDTLIVIPANLAILPTDSEAERDRKRKRIRAIKSLNRHKAI
;
A
#
# COMPACT_ATOMS: atom_id res chain seq x y z
N MET A 1 1.58 13.56 -13.28
CA MET A 1 1.06 14.71 -14.05
C MET A 1 -0.38 14.38 -14.40
N HIS A 2 -1.37 14.92 -13.70
CA HIS A 2 -2.78 14.69 -14.02
C HIS A 2 -3.19 15.71 -15.10
N ALA A 3 -3.46 15.22 -16.31
CA ALA A 3 -3.92 16.05 -17.42
C ALA A 3 -5.41 16.34 -17.25
N VAL A 4 -5.75 17.57 -16.88
CA VAL A 4 -7.15 18.03 -16.81
C VAL A 4 -7.61 18.33 -18.23
N ARG A 5 -8.62 17.60 -18.73
CA ARG A 5 -9.26 17.80 -20.03
C ARG A 5 -10.56 18.62 -19.87
N PRO A 6 -10.98 19.38 -20.90
CA PRO A 6 -12.06 20.35 -20.80
C PRO A 6 -13.39 19.69 -20.42
N ILE A 7 -14.13 20.37 -19.54
CA ILE A 7 -15.49 19.99 -19.14
C ILE A 7 -16.44 20.36 -20.28
N THR A 8 -17.23 19.40 -20.74
CA THR A 8 -18.28 19.61 -21.73
C THR A 8 -19.61 19.93 -21.04
N PRO A 9 -20.62 20.48 -21.73
CA PRO A 9 -21.91 20.82 -21.10
C PRO A 9 -22.67 19.63 -20.51
N TYR A 10 -22.38 18.40 -20.95
CA TYR A 10 -23.12 17.19 -20.57
C TYR A 10 -22.35 16.26 -19.61
N GLY A 11 -21.05 16.50 -19.36
CA GLY A 11 -20.26 15.62 -18.53
C GLY A 11 -18.76 15.87 -18.54
N VAL A 12 -18.01 14.79 -18.33
CA VAL A 12 -16.54 14.79 -18.32
C VAL A 12 -16.06 13.72 -19.28
N THR A 13 -15.07 14.05 -20.09
CA THR A 13 -14.38 13.10 -20.93
C THR A 13 -13.38 12.27 -20.12
N VAL A 14 -13.62 10.95 -20.01
CA VAL A 14 -12.75 9.99 -19.31
C VAL A 14 -12.02 9.10 -20.31
N LEU A 15 -10.77 8.75 -19.99
CA LEU A 15 -9.97 7.76 -20.73
C LEU A 15 -9.97 6.45 -19.94
N PHE A 16 -10.40 5.36 -20.57
CA PHE A 16 -10.31 4.03 -19.98
C PHE A 16 -8.96 3.40 -20.29
N GLU A 17 -8.00 3.51 -19.36
CA GLU A 17 -6.60 3.09 -19.57
C GLU A 17 -6.44 1.62 -20.00
N GLY A 18 -7.32 0.72 -19.56
CA GLY A 18 -7.28 -0.70 -19.93
C GLY A 18 -7.75 -1.02 -21.36
N TYR A 19 -8.46 -0.09 -21.99
CA TYR A 19 -9.10 -0.29 -23.29
C TYR A 19 -8.67 0.75 -24.35
N GLY A 20 -8.11 1.89 -23.92
CA GLY A 20 -7.59 2.95 -24.78
C GLY A 20 -8.66 3.86 -25.39
N ASN A 21 -9.95 3.57 -25.17
CA ASN A 21 -11.04 4.42 -25.64
C ASN A 21 -11.32 5.57 -24.66
N THR A 22 -11.85 6.65 -25.22
CA THR A 22 -12.27 7.84 -24.49
C THR A 22 -13.78 8.00 -24.63
N GLU A 23 -14.48 8.35 -23.55
CA GLU A 23 -15.94 8.51 -23.52
C GLU A 23 -16.36 9.73 -22.71
N GLU A 24 -17.46 10.36 -23.08
CA GLU A 24 -18.09 11.43 -22.30
C GLU A 24 -19.12 10.83 -21.34
N VAL A 25 -18.88 10.99 -20.04
CA VAL A 25 -19.74 10.43 -18.99
C VAL A 25 -20.30 11.53 -18.09
N PRO A 26 -21.57 11.44 -17.66
CA PRO A 26 -22.13 12.35 -16.67
C PRO A 26 -21.35 12.31 -15.35
N THR A 27 -21.24 13.46 -14.69
CA THR A 27 -20.55 13.56 -13.39
C THR A 27 -21.19 12.70 -12.30
N ALA A 28 -22.50 12.43 -12.40
CA ALA A 28 -23.23 11.55 -11.49
C ALA A 28 -22.73 10.09 -11.51
N TYR A 29 -22.01 9.66 -12.57
CA TYR A 29 -21.45 8.31 -12.68
C TYR A 29 -20.00 8.24 -12.22
N LEU A 30 -19.36 9.39 -11.96
CA LEU A 30 -18.03 9.43 -11.38
C LEU A 30 -18.12 9.19 -9.89
N ARG A 31 -17.25 8.32 -9.38
CA ARG A 31 -17.02 8.18 -7.95
C ARG A 31 -15.63 8.71 -7.63
N PRO A 32 -15.44 9.38 -6.48
CA PRO A 32 -14.11 9.67 -5.99
C PRO A 32 -13.34 8.36 -5.95
N LEU A 33 -12.22 8.31 -6.64
CA LEU A 33 -11.27 7.25 -6.40
C LEU A 33 -10.78 7.47 -4.97
N GLU A 34 -11.17 6.60 -4.05
CA GLU A 34 -10.54 6.53 -2.75
C GLU A 34 -9.07 6.18 -3.00
N THR A 35 -8.25 7.19 -3.19
CA THR A 35 -6.82 7.06 -3.03
C THR A 35 -6.60 6.79 -1.56
N LYS A 36 -6.79 5.53 -1.14
CA LYS A 36 -6.11 4.97 0.01
C LYS A 36 -4.65 5.34 -0.22
N ALA A 37 -4.17 6.31 0.55
CA ALA A 37 -2.85 6.91 0.39
C ALA A 37 -1.83 5.84 -0.02
N ALA A 38 -1.28 5.99 -1.23
CA ALA A 38 -0.10 5.30 -1.72
C ALA A 38 0.02 3.81 -1.30
N ALA A 39 -0.84 2.94 -1.82
CA ALA A 39 -0.57 1.51 -1.80
C ALA A 39 -0.44 1.00 -3.25
N ALA A 40 0.80 0.66 -3.62
CA ALA A 40 1.18 -0.16 -4.77
C ALA A 40 1.31 0.50 -6.15
N VAL A 41 2.30 1.38 -6.35
CA VAL A 41 3.31 1.20 -7.43
C VAL A 41 4.62 1.91 -7.05
N ALA A 42 5.17 1.58 -5.88
CA ALA A 42 6.59 1.79 -5.65
C ALA A 42 7.23 0.42 -5.77
N ALA A 43 8.10 0.24 -6.77
CA ALA A 43 9.19 -0.72 -6.63
C ALA A 43 9.76 -0.58 -5.20
N PRO A 44 10.13 -1.67 -4.52
CA PRO A 44 10.65 -1.55 -3.17
C PRO A 44 11.90 -0.68 -3.26
N LYS A 45 11.78 0.60 -2.87
CA LYS A 45 12.92 1.34 -2.37
C LYS A 45 13.32 0.52 -1.17
N GLN A 46 14.36 -0.29 -1.36
CA GLN A 46 15.03 -0.93 -0.24
C GLN A 46 15.56 0.23 0.57
N ASP A 47 14.78 0.68 1.53
CA ASP A 47 15.31 1.53 2.57
C ASP A 47 16.36 0.65 3.26
N ASP A 48 17.64 1.00 3.09
CA ASP A 48 18.79 0.36 3.74
C ASP A 48 18.74 0.45 5.27
N THR A 49 17.74 1.18 5.78
CA THR A 49 17.43 1.23 7.19
C THR A 49 17.01 -0.14 7.74
N LEU A 50 17.48 -0.42 8.96
CA LEU A 50 17.14 -1.60 9.73
C LEU A 50 15.65 -1.56 10.12
N ILE A 51 14.96 -2.70 9.99
CA ILE A 51 13.55 -2.81 10.35
C ILE A 51 13.44 -2.87 11.88
N VAL A 52 12.88 -1.83 12.50
CA VAL A 52 12.58 -1.84 13.94
C VAL A 52 11.52 -2.91 14.24
N ILE A 53 11.67 -3.64 15.34
CA ILE A 53 10.68 -4.65 15.76
C ILE A 53 9.39 -3.90 16.16
N PRO A 54 8.26 -4.12 15.48
CA PRO A 54 7.03 -3.40 15.77
C PRO A 54 6.40 -3.85 17.09
N ALA A 55 5.74 -2.91 17.78
CA ALA A 55 5.16 -3.10 19.11
C ALA A 55 4.07 -4.17 19.18
N ASN A 56 3.37 -4.43 18.08
CA ASN A 56 2.37 -5.50 17.98
C ASN A 56 2.97 -6.92 18.08
N LEU A 57 4.27 -7.08 17.86
CA LEU A 57 5.00 -8.34 18.08
C LEU A 57 5.48 -8.50 19.52
N ALA A 58 5.19 -7.55 20.42
CA ALA A 58 5.50 -7.69 21.84
C ALA A 58 4.78 -8.91 22.41
N ILE A 59 5.56 -9.76 23.08
CA ILE A 59 5.07 -10.96 23.75
C ILE A 59 4.52 -10.51 25.10
N LEU A 60 3.21 -10.60 25.26
CA LEU A 60 2.51 -10.26 26.48
C LEU A 60 2.39 -11.51 27.38
N PRO A 61 2.30 -11.33 28.71
CA PRO A 61 2.08 -12.44 29.63
C PRO A 61 0.69 -13.08 29.49
N THR A 62 -0.25 -12.39 28.84
CA THR A 62 -1.62 -12.85 28.56
C THR A 62 -1.74 -13.66 27.26
N ASP A 63 -0.71 -13.66 26.41
CA ASP A 63 -0.75 -14.38 25.12
C ASP A 63 -0.72 -15.90 25.36
N SER A 64 -1.48 -16.64 24.54
CA SER A 64 -1.39 -18.11 24.50
C SER A 64 0.00 -18.58 24.01
N GLU A 65 0.43 -19.80 24.38
CA GLU A 65 1.74 -20.33 23.93
C GLU A 65 1.92 -20.28 22.41
N ALA A 66 0.86 -20.59 21.66
CA ALA A 66 0.84 -20.53 20.20
C ALA A 66 1.08 -19.10 19.66
N GLU A 67 0.50 -18.08 20.29
CA GLU A 67 0.70 -16.68 19.89
C GLU A 67 2.09 -16.17 20.26
N ARG A 68 2.60 -16.56 21.44
CA ARG A 68 3.97 -16.24 21.87
C ARG A 68 4.98 -16.80 20.88
N ASP A 69 4.78 -18.03 20.41
CA ASP A 69 5.67 -18.67 19.44
C ASP A 69 5.59 -18.06 18.04
N ARG A 70 4.38 -17.69 17.57
CA ARG A 70 4.21 -16.93 16.33
C ARG A 70 4.95 -15.59 16.40
N LYS A 71 4.77 -14.84 17.50
CA LYS A 71 5.46 -13.55 17.74
C LYS A 71 6.98 -13.75 17.78
N ARG A 72 7.50 -14.74 18.52
CA ARG A 72 8.93 -15.09 18.56
C ARG A 72 9.49 -15.40 17.18
N LYS A 73 8.80 -16.22 16.38
CA LYS A 73 9.22 -16.58 15.03
C LYS A 73 9.31 -15.34 14.15
N ARG A 74 8.34 -14.43 14.24
CA ARG A 74 8.35 -13.18 13.48
C ARG A 74 9.47 -12.24 13.89
N ILE A 75 9.72 -12.09 15.20
CA ILE A 75 10.85 -11.30 15.72
C ILE A 75 12.19 -11.86 15.24
N ARG A 76 12.38 -13.18 15.27
CA ARG A 76 13.60 -13.83 14.78
C ARG A 76 13.82 -13.58 13.28
N ALA A 77 12.77 -13.65 12.48
CA ALA A 77 12.83 -13.37 11.05
C ALA A 77 13.29 -11.92 10.78
N ILE A 78 12.69 -10.94 11.48
CA ILE A 78 13.07 -9.52 11.36
C ILE A 78 14.53 -9.32 11.76
N LYS A 79 14.97 -9.87 12.90
CA LYS A 79 16.37 -9.81 13.33
C LYS A 79 17.32 -10.43 12.30
N SER A 80 16.96 -11.57 11.71
CA SER A 80 17.78 -12.22 10.68
C SER A 80 17.89 -11.34 9.44
N LEU A 81 16.78 -10.80 8.95
CA LEU A 81 16.77 -9.91 7.80
C LEU A 81 17.65 -8.67 8.04
N ASN A 82 17.56 -8.09 9.23
CA ASN A 82 18.42 -6.97 9.63
C ASN A 82 19.91 -7.33 9.69
N ARG A 83 20.27 -8.54 10.14
CA ARG A 83 21.67 -9.01 10.10
C ARG A 83 22.20 -9.07 8.67
N HIS A 84 21.40 -9.60 7.74
CA HIS A 84 21.81 -9.69 6.34
C HIS A 84 21.88 -8.33 5.64
N LYS A 85 21.13 -7.33 6.12
CA LYS A 85 21.20 -5.95 5.62
C LYS A 85 22.37 -5.13 6.17
N ALA A 86 22.93 -5.53 7.32
CA ALA A 86 24.01 -4.81 8.00
C ALA A 86 25.43 -5.29 7.62
N ILE A 87 25.53 -6.26 6.70
CA ILE A 87 26.79 -6.78 6.14
C ILE A 87 26.94 -6.20 4.74
#